data_AF-A0A7V3PSE5-F1
#
_entry.id   AF-A0A7V3PSE5-F1
#
_cell.length_a   1.000
_cell.length_b   1.000
_cell.length_c   1.000
_cell.angle_alpha   90.00
_cell.angle_beta   90.00
_cell.angle_gamma   90.00
#
_symmetry.space_group_name_H-M   'P 1'
#
loop_
_entity.id
_entity.type
_entity.pdbx_description
1 polymer ?
#
loop_
_entity_poly.entity_id
_entity_poly.type
_entity_poly.pdbx_seq_one_letter_code
_entity_poly.pdbx_strand_id
1 'polypeptide(L)'
;MLEPAEKTEFQKLLSKPALIIPLVIVLLLVLFGAIVVVVKNAGRVQVGPAPIVLGPIPTDTTMARPRNQLQKGIERLEKRLTQYYQKLNSPTPAQDSLYRICQEGIARLWKEFSAVEAANSYQERKELFSRTRKNYVSLRDLVTDFVRSVDSTVSRASLDSLDIEFKRLISE
;
A
#
# COMPACT_ATOMS: atom_id res chain seq x y z
N MET A 1 -75.91 58.30 15.39
CA MET A 1 -74.88 59.01 14.59
C MET A 1 -73.55 58.34 14.85
N LEU A 2 -72.99 57.69 13.84
CA LEU A 2 -71.60 57.20 13.82
C LEU A 2 -71.06 57.60 12.44
N GLU A 3 -69.98 58.39 12.45
CA GLU A 3 -69.36 58.98 11.27
C GLU A 3 -68.82 57.91 10.29
N PRO A 4 -68.82 58.19 8.97
CA PRO A 4 -68.25 57.26 8.00
C PRO A 4 -66.72 57.26 8.11
N ALA A 5 -66.14 56.07 8.31
CA ALA A 5 -64.71 55.88 8.35
C ALA A 5 -64.04 56.39 7.07
N GLU A 6 -63.15 57.37 7.20
CA GLU A 6 -62.31 57.87 6.11
C GLU A 6 -61.47 56.72 5.55
N LYS A 7 -61.78 56.33 4.30
CA LYS A 7 -60.93 55.39 3.55
C LYS A 7 -59.58 56.04 3.29
N THR A 8 -58.54 55.53 3.94
CA THR A 8 -57.12 55.89 3.74
C THR A 8 -56.78 55.99 2.26
N GLU A 9 -55.99 56.98 1.85
CA GLU A 9 -55.65 57.28 0.44
C GLU A 9 -55.15 56.07 -0.36
N PHE A 10 -54.52 55.10 0.29
CA PHE A 10 -54.10 53.83 -0.28
C PHE A 10 -55.27 53.00 -0.85
N GLN A 11 -56.43 52.98 -0.18
CA GLN A 11 -57.61 52.25 -0.67
C GLN A 11 -58.22 52.90 -1.92
N LYS A 12 -58.13 54.23 -2.07
CA LYS A 12 -58.57 54.96 -3.28
C LYS A 12 -57.63 54.76 -4.47
N LEU A 13 -56.34 54.51 -4.23
CA LEU A 13 -55.38 54.18 -5.29
C LEU A 13 -55.54 52.74 -5.77
N LEU A 14 -55.81 51.80 -4.86
CA LEU A 14 -56.06 50.38 -5.17
C LEU A 14 -57.38 50.12 -5.92
N SER A 15 -58.34 51.04 -5.91
CA SER A 15 -59.60 50.92 -6.66
C SER A 15 -59.52 51.42 -8.11
N LYS A 16 -58.36 51.92 -8.57
CA LYS A 16 -58.19 52.39 -9.94
C LYS A 16 -57.83 51.21 -10.85
N PRO A 17 -58.67 50.86 -11.84
CA PRO A 17 -58.42 49.71 -12.73
C PRO A 17 -57.11 49.85 -13.51
N ALA A 18 -56.66 51.09 -13.77
CA ALA A 18 -55.41 51.40 -14.46
C ALA A 18 -54.14 50.91 -13.73
N LEU A 19 -54.17 50.70 -12.40
CA LEU A 19 -53.03 50.20 -11.62
C LEU A 19 -53.14 48.70 -11.31
N ILE A 20 -54.37 48.17 -11.21
CA ILE A 20 -54.61 46.76 -10.90
C ILE A 20 -54.25 45.87 -12.09
N ILE A 21 -54.65 46.27 -13.31
CA ILE A 21 -54.40 45.49 -14.53
C ILE A 21 -52.91 45.22 -14.77
N PRO A 22 -51.99 46.21 -14.78
CA PRO A 22 -50.58 45.94 -14.99
C PRO A 22 -49.96 45.11 -13.86
N LEU A 23 -50.40 45.30 -12.61
CA LEU A 23 -49.91 44.54 -11.47
C LEU A 23 -50.30 43.06 -11.56
N VAL A 24 -51.53 42.76 -11.98
CA VAL A 24 -51.98 41.38 -12.24
C VAL A 24 -51.21 40.75 -13.39
N ILE A 25 -50.93 41.50 -14.46
CA ILE A 25 -50.13 41.00 -15.60
C ILE A 25 -48.70 40.65 -15.17
N VAL A 26 -48.05 41.52 -14.40
CA VAL A 26 -46.70 41.25 -13.86
C VAL A 26 -46.71 40.01 -12.98
N LEU A 27 -47.72 39.87 -12.13
CA LEU A 27 -47.84 38.72 -11.23
C LEU A 27 -48.05 37.42 -12.00
N LEU A 28 -48.87 37.43 -13.06
CA LEU A 28 -49.06 36.30 -13.97
C LEU A 28 -47.78 35.93 -14.72
N LEU A 29 -46.99 36.91 -15.18
CA LEU A 29 -45.71 36.67 -15.86
C LEU A 29 -44.68 36.03 -14.93
N VAL A 30 -44.59 36.49 -13.68
CA VAL A 30 -43.71 35.88 -12.66
C VAL A 30 -44.12 34.43 -12.38
N LEU A 31 -45.43 34.18 -12.24
CA LEU A 31 -45.97 32.85 -11.98
C LEU A 31 -45.68 31.90 -13.16
N PHE A 32 -45.87 32.37 -14.39
CA PHE A 32 -45.55 31.61 -15.59
C PHE A 32 -44.04 31.30 -15.68
N GLY A 33 -43.17 32.29 -15.41
CA GLY A 33 -41.72 32.09 -15.39
C GLY A 33 -41.28 31.05 -14.36
N ALA A 34 -41.86 31.08 -13.15
CA ALA A 34 -41.58 30.10 -12.10
C ALA A 34 -41.99 28.68 -12.53
N ILE A 35 -43.16 28.51 -13.14
CA ILE A 35 -43.62 27.20 -13.64
C ILE A 35 -42.66 26.66 -14.71
N VAL A 36 -42.24 27.50 -15.67
CA VAL A 36 -41.30 27.09 -16.73
C VAL A 36 -39.97 26.62 -16.14
N VAL A 37 -39.44 27.32 -15.13
CA VAL A 37 -38.18 26.93 -14.47
C VAL A 37 -38.33 25.59 -13.75
N VAL A 38 -39.44 25.38 -13.02
CA VAL A 38 -39.71 24.13 -12.31
C VAL A 38 -39.84 22.96 -13.28
N VAL A 39 -40.62 23.10 -14.36
CA VAL A 39 -40.80 22.05 -15.38
C VAL A 39 -39.47 21.72 -16.06
N LYS A 40 -38.67 22.74 -16.40
CA LYS A 40 -37.38 22.55 -17.06
C LYS A 40 -36.33 21.91 -16.15
N ASN A 41 -36.41 22.15 -14.84
CA ASN A 41 -35.51 21.52 -13.85
C ASN A 41 -36.00 20.17 -13.33
N ALA A 42 -37.31 19.89 -13.36
CA ALA A 42 -37.86 18.59 -12.95
C ALA A 42 -37.33 17.44 -13.82
N GLY A 43 -37.08 17.68 -15.11
CA GLY A 43 -36.48 16.69 -16.01
C GLY A 43 -34.97 16.44 -15.79
N ARG A 44 -34.27 17.28 -15.01
CA ARG A 44 -32.83 17.14 -14.72
C ARG A 44 -32.54 16.41 -13.41
N VAL A 45 -33.54 16.27 -12.54
CA VAL A 45 -33.39 15.53 -11.29
C VAL A 45 -33.80 14.09 -11.55
N GLN A 46 -32.86 13.28 -12.07
CA GLN A 46 -33.00 11.83 -12.03
C GLN A 46 -33.01 11.41 -10.56
N VAL A 47 -34.21 11.24 -9.98
CA VAL A 47 -34.42 10.52 -8.72
C VAL A 47 -34.31 9.03 -9.03
N GLY A 48 -33.12 8.59 -9.44
CA GLY A 48 -32.77 7.18 -9.58
C GLY A 48 -32.04 6.71 -8.33
N PRO A 49 -32.18 5.44 -7.93
CA PRO A 49 -31.32 4.87 -6.89
C PRO A 49 -29.86 5.06 -7.34
N ALA A 50 -29.07 5.74 -6.52
CA ALA A 50 -27.65 5.89 -6.78
C ALA A 50 -27.05 4.49 -7.03
N PRO A 51 -26.33 4.27 -8.14
CA PRO A 51 -25.77 2.95 -8.40
C PRO A 51 -24.80 2.62 -7.26
N ILE A 52 -25.19 1.64 -6.44
CA ILE A 52 -24.31 1.08 -5.43
C ILE A 52 -23.25 0.31 -6.21
N VAL A 53 -22.08 0.94 -6.36
CA VAL A 53 -20.91 0.27 -6.92
C VAL A 53 -20.47 -0.75 -5.88
N LEU A 54 -20.95 -1.99 -6.04
CA LEU A 54 -20.40 -3.17 -5.37
C LEU A 54 -19.02 -3.44 -5.98
N GLY A 55 -18.06 -2.58 -5.65
CA GLY A 55 -16.66 -2.83 -5.95
C GLY A 55 -16.17 -4.04 -5.14
N PRO A 56 -15.24 -4.84 -5.67
CA PRO A 56 -14.60 -5.88 -4.88
C PRO A 56 -14.00 -5.28 -3.61
N ILE A 57 -14.13 -6.00 -2.49
CA ILE A 57 -13.51 -5.61 -1.22
C ILE A 57 -12.05 -5.29 -1.51
N PRO A 58 -11.55 -4.09 -1.17
CA PRO A 58 -10.17 -3.72 -1.45
C PRO A 58 -9.26 -4.76 -0.81
N THR A 59 -8.36 -5.33 -1.61
CA THR A 59 -7.33 -6.23 -1.09
C THR A 59 -6.56 -5.49 -0.02
N ASP A 60 -6.47 -6.07 1.17
CA ASP A 60 -5.82 -5.45 2.32
C ASP A 60 -4.34 -5.19 2.01
N THR A 61 -4.04 -3.96 1.58
CA THR A 61 -2.71 -3.54 1.11
C THR A 61 -1.76 -3.20 2.24
N THR A 62 -2.24 -3.17 3.50
CA THR A 62 -1.47 -2.75 4.68
C THR A 62 -0.18 -3.57 4.86
N MET A 63 -0.19 -4.84 4.46
CA MET A 63 0.96 -5.75 4.56
C MET A 63 1.73 -5.96 3.26
N ALA A 64 1.34 -5.33 2.15
CA ALA A 64 1.97 -5.56 0.84
C ALA A 64 3.44 -5.12 0.83
N ARG A 65 3.74 -3.93 1.35
CA ARG A 65 5.11 -3.39 1.43
C ARG A 65 6.04 -4.24 2.31
N PRO A 66 5.71 -4.53 3.60
CA PRO A 66 6.57 -5.34 4.44
C PRO A 66 6.73 -6.77 3.92
N ARG A 67 5.70 -7.36 3.29
CA ARG A 67 5.80 -8.65 2.61
C ARG A 67 6.82 -8.64 1.49
N ASN A 68 6.71 -7.69 0.56
CA ASN A 68 7.64 -7.58 -0.57
C ASN A 68 9.08 -7.32 -0.12
N GLN A 69 9.27 -6.60 0.99
CA GLN A 69 10.59 -6.41 1.59
C GLN A 69 11.16 -7.71 2.16
N LEU A 70 10.34 -8.52 2.84
CA LEU A 70 10.76 -9.80 3.39
C LEU A 70 11.14 -10.79 2.28
N GLN A 71 10.30 -10.90 1.24
CA GLN A 71 10.57 -11.73 0.06
C GLN A 71 11.93 -11.38 -0.56
N LYS A 72 12.14 -10.11 -0.92
CA LYS A 72 13.42 -9.62 -1.46
C LYS A 72 14.58 -9.85 -0.50
N GLY A 73 14.32 -9.80 0.81
CA GLY A 73 15.29 -10.10 1.85
C GLY A 73 15.77 -11.55 1.82
N ILE A 74 14.84 -12.50 1.69
CA ILE A 74 15.11 -13.94 1.60
C ILE A 74 15.89 -14.23 0.30
N GLU A 75 15.42 -13.73 -0.84
CA GLU A 75 16.11 -13.88 -2.13
C GLU A 75 17.55 -13.35 -2.10
N ARG A 76 17.78 -12.20 -1.42
CA ARG A 76 19.13 -11.64 -1.26
C ARG A 76 20.02 -12.53 -0.38
N LEU A 77 19.49 -13.13 0.69
CA LEU A 77 20.25 -14.05 1.53
C LEU A 77 20.67 -15.29 0.75
N GLU A 78 19.73 -15.86 -0.01
CA GLU A 78 19.99 -17.02 -0.86
C GLU A 78 21.03 -16.73 -1.92
N LYS A 79 20.87 -15.61 -2.66
CA LYS A 79 21.85 -15.19 -3.64
C LYS A 79 23.23 -14.98 -3.01
N ARG A 80 23.29 -14.34 -1.84
CA ARG A 80 24.56 -14.10 -1.13
C ARG A 80 25.20 -15.41 -0.69
N LEU A 81 24.45 -16.33 -0.11
CA LEU A 81 24.95 -17.63 0.32
C LEU A 81 25.57 -18.40 -0.86
N THR A 82 24.83 -18.52 -1.96
CA THR A 82 25.29 -19.20 -3.18
C THR A 82 26.52 -18.54 -3.77
N GLN A 83 26.54 -17.21 -3.85
CA GLN A 83 27.70 -16.46 -4.37
C GLN A 83 28.97 -16.71 -3.57
N TYR A 84 28.90 -16.74 -2.24
CA TYR A 84 30.10 -16.97 -1.41
C TYR A 84 30.53 -18.43 -1.41
N TYR A 85 29.57 -19.36 -1.45
CA TYR A 85 29.90 -20.78 -1.58
C TYR A 85 30.60 -21.09 -2.92
N GLN A 86 30.16 -20.46 -4.02
CA GLN A 86 30.81 -20.59 -5.33
C GLN A 86 32.24 -20.03 -5.38
N LYS A 87 32.64 -19.16 -4.44
CA LYS A 87 34.03 -18.67 -4.34
C LYS A 87 34.96 -19.70 -3.70
N LEU A 88 34.43 -20.73 -3.05
CA LEU A 88 35.22 -21.77 -2.40
C LEU A 88 35.58 -22.85 -3.44
N ASN A 89 36.88 -22.97 -3.75
CA ASN A 89 37.36 -24.08 -4.60
C ASN A 89 37.30 -25.43 -3.86
N SER A 90 37.44 -25.43 -2.53
CA SER A 90 37.34 -26.62 -1.68
C SER A 90 36.87 -26.19 -0.29
N PRO A 91 35.58 -26.36 0.06
CA PRO A 91 35.06 -25.97 1.36
C PRO A 91 35.61 -26.86 2.47
N THR A 92 35.96 -26.26 3.60
CA THR A 92 36.27 -27.03 4.82
C THR A 92 35.02 -27.70 5.38
N PRO A 93 35.12 -28.81 6.15
CA PRO A 93 33.95 -29.46 6.75
C PRO A 93 33.08 -28.51 7.60
N ALA A 94 33.70 -27.54 8.28
CA ALA A 94 32.99 -26.52 9.04
C ALA A 94 32.19 -25.55 8.15
N GLN A 95 32.78 -25.10 7.04
CA GLN A 95 32.10 -24.25 6.06
C GLN A 95 30.94 -24.99 5.38
N ASP A 96 31.14 -26.27 5.06
CA ASP A 96 30.13 -27.10 4.41
C ASP A 96 28.94 -27.38 5.34
N SER A 97 29.22 -27.67 6.61
CA SER A 97 28.19 -27.80 7.66
C SER A 97 27.39 -26.49 7.82
N LEU A 98 28.08 -25.35 7.91
CA LEU A 98 27.44 -24.06 8.11
C LEU A 98 26.63 -23.62 6.88
N TYR A 99 27.11 -23.93 5.68
CA TYR A 99 26.37 -23.73 4.43
C TYR A 99 25.06 -24.54 4.41
N ARG A 100 25.09 -25.83 4.79
CA ARG A 100 23.89 -26.67 4.88
C ARG A 100 22.88 -26.12 5.88
N ILE A 101 23.33 -25.69 7.05
CA ILE A 101 22.47 -25.05 8.07
C ILE A 101 21.82 -23.79 7.47
N CYS A 102 22.58 -22.97 6.73
CA CYS A 102 22.03 -21.79 6.08
C CYS A 102 21.01 -22.15 4.99
N GLN A 103 21.28 -23.15 4.15
CA GLN A 103 20.34 -23.61 3.12
C GLN A 103 19.04 -24.14 3.72
N GLU A 104 19.11 -24.98 4.75
CA GLU A 104 17.94 -25.48 5.47
C GLU A 104 17.14 -24.33 6.10
N GLY A 105 17.83 -23.35 6.69
CA GLY A 105 17.22 -22.14 7.22
C GLY A 105 16.49 -21.32 6.15
N ILE A 106 17.06 -21.19 4.95
CA ILE A 106 16.43 -20.48 3.81
C ILE A 106 15.17 -21.23 3.38
N ALA A 107 15.26 -22.55 3.20
CA ALA A 107 14.11 -23.38 2.81
C ALA A 107 12.97 -23.28 3.85
N ARG A 108 13.32 -23.28 5.14
CA ARG A 108 12.36 -23.07 6.22
C ARG A 108 11.72 -21.68 6.16
N LEU A 109 12.50 -20.62 5.89
CA LEU A 109 11.97 -19.27 5.72
C LEU A 109 11.00 -19.16 4.55
N TRP A 110 11.29 -19.80 3.42
CA TRP A 110 10.36 -19.83 2.28
C TRP A 110 9.04 -20.52 2.65
N LYS A 111 9.09 -21.62 3.41
CA LYS A 111 7.90 -22.30 3.92
C LYS A 111 7.10 -21.44 4.90
N GLU A 112 7.77 -20.71 5.78
CA GLU A 112 7.11 -19.79 6.70
C GLU A 112 6.54 -18.56 5.98
N PHE A 113 7.21 -18.08 4.93
CA PHE A 113 6.72 -17.00 4.08
C PHE A 113 5.47 -17.41 3.30
N SER A 114 5.44 -18.62 2.73
CA SER A 114 4.23 -19.11 2.05
C SER A 114 3.06 -19.30 3.02
N ALA A 115 3.31 -19.68 4.27
CA ALA A 115 2.28 -19.71 5.30
C ALA A 115 1.71 -18.30 5.61
N VAL A 116 2.55 -17.26 5.59
CA VAL A 116 2.09 -15.85 5.71
C VAL A 116 1.19 -15.47 4.52
N GLU A 117 1.52 -15.93 3.31
CA GLU A 117 0.70 -15.66 2.11
C GLU A 117 -0.63 -16.41 2.12
N ALA A 118 -0.66 -17.63 2.66
CA ALA A 118 -1.86 -18.44 2.80
C ALA A 118 -2.78 -18.00 3.96
N ALA A 119 -2.34 -17.09 4.84
CA ALA A 119 -3.12 -16.65 5.99
C ALA A 119 -4.39 -15.90 5.56
N ASN A 120 -5.52 -16.26 6.18
CA ASN A 120 -6.86 -15.77 5.81
C ASN A 120 -7.25 -14.48 6.54
N SER A 121 -6.61 -14.19 7.68
CA SER A 121 -6.90 -13.00 8.49
C SER A 121 -5.69 -12.08 8.66
N TYR A 122 -5.94 -10.79 8.86
CA TYR A 122 -4.89 -9.81 9.11
C TYR A 122 -4.10 -10.12 10.40
N GLN A 123 -4.79 -10.50 11.48
CA GLN A 123 -4.16 -10.78 12.78
C GLN A 123 -3.21 -11.98 12.67
N GLU A 124 -3.67 -13.08 12.08
CA GLU A 124 -2.87 -14.27 11.81
C GLU A 124 -1.66 -13.94 10.92
N ARG A 125 -1.89 -13.20 9.82
CA ARG A 125 -0.83 -12.77 8.91
C ARG A 125 0.23 -11.93 9.63
N LYS A 126 -0.18 -11.03 10.53
CA LYS A 126 0.73 -10.18 11.32
C LYS A 126 1.58 -11.00 12.29
N GLU A 127 0.97 -11.97 12.97
CA GLU A 127 1.67 -12.84 13.90
C GLU A 127 2.69 -13.72 13.18
N LEU A 128 2.27 -14.40 12.11
CA LEU A 128 3.13 -15.21 11.26
C LEU A 128 4.28 -14.36 10.69
N PHE A 129 3.98 -13.17 10.16
CA PHE A 129 5.00 -12.28 9.63
C PHE A 129 6.03 -11.87 10.69
N SER A 130 5.60 -11.58 11.92
CA SER A 130 6.50 -11.23 13.02
C SER A 130 7.43 -12.39 13.37
N ARG A 131 6.89 -13.62 13.41
CA ARG A 131 7.67 -14.84 13.62
C ARG A 131 8.68 -15.07 12.50
N THR A 132 8.23 -15.05 11.24
CA THR A 132 9.11 -15.23 10.07
C THR A 132 10.21 -14.16 10.04
N ARG A 133 9.90 -12.92 10.43
CA ARG A 133 10.88 -11.84 10.51
C ARG A 133 11.96 -12.10 11.57
N LYS A 134 11.61 -12.65 12.74
CA LYS A 134 12.60 -13.04 13.76
C LYS A 134 13.54 -14.13 13.23
N ASN A 135 12.98 -15.14 12.59
CA ASN A 135 13.75 -16.22 11.98
C ASN A 135 14.65 -15.69 10.86
N TYR A 136 14.18 -14.72 10.07
CA TYR A 136 14.98 -14.05 9.05
C TYR A 136 16.20 -13.35 9.63
N VAL A 137 16.04 -12.61 10.74
CA VAL A 137 17.17 -11.94 11.39
C VAL A 137 18.20 -12.96 11.89
N SER A 138 17.74 -14.01 12.58
CA SER A 138 18.63 -15.07 13.06
C SER A 138 19.39 -15.74 11.91
N LEU A 139 18.74 -16.01 10.78
CA LEU A 139 19.39 -16.63 9.63
C LEU A 139 20.35 -15.67 8.93
N ARG A 140 20.01 -14.38 8.84
CA ARG A 140 20.91 -13.36 8.29
C ARG A 140 22.22 -13.31 9.05
N ASP A 141 22.17 -13.46 10.37
CA ASP A 141 23.37 -13.44 11.20
C ASP A 141 24.22 -14.71 10.93
N LEU A 142 23.60 -15.89 10.81
CA LEU A 142 24.28 -17.14 10.39
C LEU A 142 24.92 -17.03 8.99
N VAL A 143 24.21 -16.46 8.02
CA VAL A 143 24.76 -16.22 6.66
C VAL A 143 25.92 -15.21 6.72
N THR A 144 25.88 -14.26 7.65
CA THR A 144 26.99 -13.32 7.86
C THR A 144 28.20 -14.02 8.44
N ASP A 145 28.00 -14.96 9.37
CA ASP A 145 29.08 -15.79 9.91
C ASP A 145 29.69 -16.71 8.86
N PHE A 146 28.87 -17.29 7.97
CA PHE A 146 29.36 -18.01 6.79
C PHE A 146 30.27 -17.12 5.94
N VAL A 147 29.78 -15.94 5.56
CA VAL A 147 30.52 -15.00 4.73
C VAL A 147 31.86 -14.63 5.37
N ARG A 148 31.87 -14.33 6.67
CA ARG A 148 33.10 -14.05 7.43
C ARG A 148 34.07 -15.24 7.40
N SER A 149 33.56 -16.46 7.56
CA SER A 149 34.40 -17.66 7.49
C SER A 149 35.06 -17.80 6.11
N VAL A 150 34.34 -17.49 5.03
CA VAL A 150 34.88 -17.52 3.67
C VAL A 150 35.94 -16.43 3.46
N ASP A 151 35.63 -15.17 3.80
CA ASP A 151 36.56 -14.05 3.61
C ASP A 151 37.84 -14.22 4.43
N SER A 152 37.74 -14.75 5.66
CA SER A 152 38.92 -15.03 6.49
C SER A 152 39.82 -16.12 5.91
N THR A 153 39.25 -17.13 5.22
CA THR A 153 40.02 -18.17 4.53
C THR A 153 40.64 -17.67 3.22
N VAL A 154 39.96 -16.79 2.48
CA VAL A 154 40.49 -16.19 1.25
C VAL A 154 41.72 -15.32 1.56
N SER A 155 41.69 -14.56 2.67
CA SER A 155 42.83 -13.75 3.10
C SER A 155 44.04 -14.57 3.60
N ARG A 156 43.82 -15.78 4.13
CA ARG A 156 44.91 -16.68 4.56
C ARG A 156 45.52 -17.43 3.38
N ALA A 157 44.72 -17.89 2.44
CA ALA A 157 45.21 -18.59 1.25
C ALA A 157 46.13 -17.71 0.38
N SER A 158 45.89 -16.39 0.32
CA SER A 158 46.78 -15.45 -0.37
C SER A 158 48.12 -15.20 0.37
N LEU A 159 48.14 -15.35 1.69
CA LEU A 159 49.38 -15.25 2.48
C LEU A 159 50.23 -16.51 2.29
N ASP A 160 49.61 -17.69 2.31
CA ASP A 160 50.32 -18.95 2.08
C ASP A 160 50.89 -19.03 0.65
N SER A 161 50.20 -18.51 -0.37
CA SER A 161 50.75 -18.49 -1.74
C SER A 161 51.96 -17.55 -1.89
N LEU A 162 51.96 -16.40 -1.20
CA LEU A 162 53.10 -15.49 -1.18
C LEU A 162 54.28 -16.08 -0.42
N ASP A 163 54.04 -16.73 0.73
CA ASP A 163 55.11 -17.40 1.49
C ASP A 163 55.72 -18.59 0.71
N ILE A 164 54.92 -19.27 -0.11
CA ILE A 164 55.40 -20.31 -1.04
C ILE A 164 56.27 -19.70 -2.14
N GLU A 165 55.90 -18.56 -2.73
CA GLU A 165 56.74 -17.86 -3.72
C GLU A 165 58.01 -17.26 -3.09
N PHE A 166 57.93 -16.69 -1.89
CA PHE A 166 59.09 -16.18 -1.16
C PHE A 166 60.08 -17.30 -0.82
N LYS A 167 59.59 -18.47 -0.40
CA LYS A 167 60.45 -19.65 -0.19
C LYS A 167 61.11 -20.09 -1.49
N ARG A 168 60.40 -20.04 -2.62
CA ARG A 168 60.95 -20.38 -3.95
C ARG A 168 62.08 -19.42 -4.34
N LEU A 169 61.89 -18.12 -4.15
CA LEU A 169 62.87 -17.08 -4.46
C LEU A 169 64.12 -17.11 -3.56
N ILE A 170 64.00 -17.60 -2.32
CA ILE A 170 65.15 -17.76 -1.41
C ILE A 170 65.91 -19.07 -1.70
N SER A 171 65.27 -20.05 -2.34
CA SER A 171 65.86 -21.35 -2.68
C SER A 171 66.51 -21.43 -4.06
N GLU A 172 66.40 -20.39 -4.88
CA GLU A 172 67.21 -20.16 -6.10
C GLU A 172 68.45 -19.33 -5.77
#